data_AF-A0A9E0Q0U5-F1
#
_entry.id   AF-A0A9E0Q0U5-F1
#
_cell.length_a   1.000
_cell.length_b   1.000
_cell.length_c   1.000
_cell.angle_alpha   90.00
_cell.angle_beta   90.00
_cell.angle_gamma   90.00
#
_symmetry.space_group_name_H-M   'P 1'
#
loop_
_entity.id
_entity.type
_entity.pdbx_description
1 polymer ?
#
loop_
_entity_poly.entity_id
_entity_poly.type
_entity_poly.pdbx_seq_one_letter_code
_entity_poly.pdbx_strand_id
1 'polypeptide(L)'
;MHTNLEALGWDSWFEARAGLLGDRAASVARPARVAAVDRDQLLLLDETGAFRGRLSGRFLHSAGAAAERPCVGDWVAVEKTAGEPFGVVHGVFERKTGLRRKTAGDSVEH
;
A
#
# COMPACT_ATOMS: atom_id res chain seq x y z
N MET A 1 -3.52 20.16 10.79
CA MET A 1 -2.18 20.01 10.21
C MET A 1 -2.36 19.28 8.89
N HIS A 2 -2.07 19.93 7.75
CA HIS A 2 -2.12 19.25 6.45
C HIS A 2 -0.86 18.40 6.32
N THR A 3 -1.02 17.08 6.19
CA THR A 3 0.10 16.17 5.95
C THR A 3 0.26 16.10 4.44
N ASN A 4 1.37 16.56 3.87
CA ASN A 4 1.56 16.44 2.42
C ASN A 4 2.08 15.02 2.07
N LEU A 5 1.70 14.46 0.92
CA LEU A 5 2.19 13.13 0.50
C LEU A 5 3.73 13.10 0.42
N GLU A 6 4.34 14.20 0.01
CA GLU A 6 5.80 14.36 -0.02
C GLU A 6 6.42 14.23 1.39
N ALA A 7 5.75 14.75 2.42
CA ALA A 7 6.21 14.61 3.80
C ALA A 7 6.15 13.15 4.29
N LEU A 8 5.29 12.33 3.69
CA LEU A 8 5.22 10.89 3.92
C LEU A 8 6.26 10.10 3.12
N GLY A 9 6.98 10.75 2.20
CA GLY A 9 7.98 10.13 1.31
C GLY A 9 7.43 9.72 -0.06
N TRP A 10 6.30 10.30 -0.49
CA TRP A 10 5.83 10.18 -1.87
C TRP A 10 6.67 11.08 -2.78
N ASP A 11 7.08 10.57 -3.93
CA ASP A 11 8.03 11.24 -4.82
C ASP A 11 7.68 10.88 -6.27
N SER A 12 8.20 11.61 -7.25
CA SER A 12 7.84 11.42 -8.68
C SER A 12 8.14 10.00 -9.18
N TRP A 13 9.06 9.28 -8.52
CA TRP A 13 9.32 7.87 -8.78
C TRP A 13 8.11 6.96 -8.50
N PHE A 14 7.37 7.23 -7.42
CA PHE A 14 6.16 6.46 -7.10
C PHE A 14 5.02 6.82 -8.04
N GLU A 15 4.92 8.09 -8.44
CA GLU A 15 3.95 8.55 -9.43
C GLU A 15 4.15 7.87 -10.79
N ALA A 16 5.41 7.75 -11.24
CA ALA A 16 5.75 6.99 -12.45
C ALA A 16 5.34 5.52 -12.35
N ARG A 17 5.48 4.90 -11.17
CA ARG A 17 5.00 3.52 -10.92
C ARG A 17 3.49 3.40 -10.79
N ALA A 18 2.79 4.46 -10.38
CA ALA A 18 1.33 4.47 -10.33
C ALA A 18 0.76 4.26 -11.73
N GLY A 19 1.32 4.95 -12.72
CA GLY A 19 0.97 4.75 -14.13
C GLY A 19 1.18 3.31 -14.62
N LEU A 20 2.16 2.59 -14.06
CA LEU A 20 2.47 1.20 -14.44
C LEU A 20 1.53 0.17 -13.81
N LEU A 21 0.85 0.50 -12.70
CA LEU A 21 -0.07 -0.41 -12.01
C LEU A 21 -1.35 -0.71 -12.82
N GLY A 22 -1.54 0.00 -13.94
CA GLY A 22 -2.63 -0.17 -14.90
C GLY A 22 -3.56 1.04 -14.92
N ASP A 23 -4.01 1.39 -16.13
CA ASP A 23 -4.76 2.61 -16.48
C ASP A 23 -5.96 2.93 -15.56
N ARG A 24 -6.69 1.88 -15.13
CA ARG A 24 -7.85 2.05 -14.24
C ARG A 24 -7.49 2.27 -12.78
N ALA A 25 -6.48 1.58 -12.25
CA ALA A 25 -6.06 1.78 -10.87
C ALA A 25 -5.31 3.12 -10.72
N ALA A 26 -4.50 3.50 -11.70
CA ALA A 26 -3.75 4.75 -11.68
C ALA A 26 -4.63 6.01 -11.68
N SER A 27 -5.77 5.97 -12.38
CA SER A 27 -6.65 7.14 -12.52
C SER A 27 -7.57 7.39 -11.31
N VAL A 28 -7.89 6.35 -10.53
CA VAL A 28 -8.89 6.44 -9.44
C VAL A 28 -8.30 6.08 -8.07
N ALA A 29 -7.23 5.29 -8.02
CA ALA A 29 -6.57 4.96 -6.77
C ALA A 29 -5.65 6.10 -6.34
N ARG A 30 -5.82 6.51 -5.08
CA ARG A 30 -4.91 7.43 -4.40
C ARG A 30 -3.76 6.65 -3.77
N PRO A 31 -2.57 7.22 -3.73
CA PRO A 31 -1.48 6.62 -2.99
C PRO A 31 -1.66 6.78 -1.50
N ALA A 32 -1.44 5.71 -0.75
CA ALA A 32 -1.42 5.78 0.71
C ALA A 32 -0.29 4.91 1.27
N ARG A 33 0.25 5.34 2.42
CA ARG A 33 1.32 4.64 3.10
C ARG A 33 0.75 3.70 4.15
N VAL A 34 1.21 2.46 4.18
CA VAL A 34 0.78 1.49 5.19
C VAL A 34 1.39 1.87 6.53
N ALA A 35 0.56 2.32 7.45
CA ALA A 35 0.92 2.64 8.82
C ALA A 35 0.91 1.40 9.73
N ALA A 36 -0.06 0.51 9.52
CA ALA A 36 -0.19 -0.75 10.24
C ALA A 36 -0.87 -1.81 9.35
N VAL A 37 -0.55 -3.07 9.61
CA VAL A 37 -1.18 -4.22 8.95
C VAL A 37 -1.97 -4.97 10.01
N ASP A 38 -3.28 -5.08 9.84
CA ASP A 38 -4.17 -5.88 10.67
C ASP A 38 -4.54 -7.20 9.95
N ARG A 39 -5.36 -8.05 10.58
CA ARG A 39 -5.66 -9.40 10.07
C ARG A 39 -6.59 -9.38 8.85
N ASP A 40 -7.52 -8.44 8.81
CA ASP A 40 -8.50 -8.28 7.72
C ASP A 40 -8.37 -6.90 7.02
N GLN A 41 -7.71 -5.95 7.67
CA GLN A 41 -7.65 -4.55 7.24
C GLN A 41 -6.22 -4.00 7.33
N LEU A 42 -5.97 -2.90 6.66
CA LEU A 42 -4.72 -2.16 6.66
C LEU A 42 -5.00 -0.75 7.17
N LEU A 43 -4.16 -0.24 8.06
CA LEU A 43 -4.17 1.16 8.41
C LEU A 43 -3.30 1.91 7.40
N LEU A 44 -3.92 2.81 6.65
CA LEU A 44 -3.31 3.59 5.60
C LEU A 44 -3.25 5.05 6.02
N LEU A 45 -2.19 5.74 5.62
CA LEU A 45 -1.96 7.16 5.82
C LEU A 45 -1.98 7.85 4.47
N ASP A 46 -2.89 8.80 4.31
CA ASP A 46 -2.90 9.76 3.20
C ASP A 46 -2.72 11.20 3.71
N GLU A 47 -2.81 12.16 2.79
CA GLU A 47 -2.72 13.59 3.08
C GLU A 47 -3.78 14.09 4.09
N THR A 48 -4.97 13.46 4.07
CA THR A 48 -6.10 13.77 4.96
C THR A 48 -5.97 13.13 6.33
N GLY A 49 -5.16 12.08 6.48
CA GLY A 49 -4.91 11.42 7.76
C GLY A 49 -4.83 9.90 7.66
N ALA A 50 -4.99 9.23 8.80
CA ALA A 50 -5.02 7.77 8.87
C ALA A 50 -6.45 7.25 8.64
N PHE A 51 -6.61 6.25 7.79
CA PHE A 51 -7.87 5.59 7.49
C PHE A 51 -7.68 4.09 7.27
N ARG A 52 -8.78 3.34 7.26
CA ARG A 52 -8.75 1.89 7.08
C ARG A 52 -8.94 1.54 5.61
N GLY A 53 -8.12 0.63 5.11
CA GLY A 53 -8.22 0.07 3.78
C GLY A 53 -8.32 -1.45 3.83
N ARG A 54 -9.16 -2.04 2.98
CA ARG A 54 -9.22 -3.48 2.77
C ARG A 54 -8.45 -3.85 1.51
N LEU A 55 -7.84 -5.03 1.48
CA LEU A 55 -7.34 -5.58 0.23
C LEU A 55 -8.51 -5.91 -0.71
N SER A 56 -8.36 -5.59 -1.99
CA SER A 56 -9.31 -6.04 -3.00
C SER A 56 -9.33 -7.57 -3.02
N GLY A 57 -10.52 -8.17 -3.20
CA GLY A 57 -10.66 -9.63 -3.23
C GLY A 57 -9.75 -10.28 -4.28
N ARG A 58 -9.53 -9.59 -5.41
CA ARG A 58 -8.58 -10.03 -6.44
C ARG A 58 -7.14 -10.08 -5.93
N PHE A 59 -6.73 -9.10 -5.12
CA PHE A 59 -5.40 -9.06 -4.53
C PHE A 59 -5.22 -10.17 -3.49
N LEU A 60 -6.23 -10.41 -2.65
CA LEU A 60 -6.24 -11.53 -1.69
C LEU A 60 -6.17 -12.91 -2.39
N HIS A 61 -6.87 -13.08 -3.51
CA HIS A 61 -6.83 -14.31 -4.29
C HIS A 61 -5.51 -14.49 -5.06
N SER A 62 -4.90 -13.38 -5.52
CA SER A 62 -3.62 -13.42 -6.23
C SER A 62 -2.44 -13.61 -5.28
N ALA A 63 -2.49 -13.00 -4.09
CA ALA A 63 -1.49 -13.11 -3.02
C ALA A 63 -1.67 -14.45 -2.28
N GLY A 64 -1.51 -15.56 -2.98
CA GLY A 64 -1.61 -16.92 -2.42
C GLY A 64 -0.53 -17.23 -1.37
N ALA A 65 0.51 -16.41 -1.25
CA ALA A 65 1.57 -16.53 -0.27
C ALA A 65 1.66 -15.29 0.63
N ALA A 66 1.91 -15.51 1.93
CA ALA A 66 2.11 -14.45 2.92
C ALA A 66 3.21 -13.42 2.54
N ALA A 67 4.08 -13.78 1.59
CA ALA A 67 5.17 -12.95 1.08
C ALA A 67 4.73 -11.77 0.20
N GLU A 68 3.51 -11.77 -0.34
CA GLU A 68 2.98 -10.68 -1.18
C GLU A 68 2.08 -9.70 -0.42
N ARG A 69 1.93 -9.89 0.90
CA ARG A 69 1.17 -8.96 1.73
C ARG A 69 1.93 -7.65 1.86
N PRO A 70 1.25 -6.50 1.77
CA PRO A 70 1.88 -5.21 2.05
C PRO A 70 2.38 -5.19 3.49
N CYS A 71 3.59 -4.66 3.70
CA CYS A 71 4.16 -4.49 5.02
C CYS A 71 4.01 -3.05 5.48
N VAL A 72 4.18 -2.81 6.78
CA VAL A 72 4.26 -1.45 7.33
C VAL A 72 5.38 -0.68 6.62
N GLY A 73 5.04 0.51 6.15
CA GLY A 73 5.94 1.39 5.41
C GLY A 73 5.88 1.24 3.89
N ASP A 74 5.19 0.23 3.36
CA ASP A 74 4.90 0.13 1.93
C ASP A 74 3.94 1.23 1.48
N TRP A 75 4.08 1.61 0.22
CA TRP A 75 3.07 2.41 -0.46
C TRP A 75 2.09 1.48 -1.15
N VAL A 76 0.81 1.78 -1.05
CA VAL A 76 -0.27 1.02 -1.73
C VAL A 76 -1.18 1.96 -2.52
N ALA A 77 -1.73 1.44 -3.61
CA ALA A 77 -2.74 2.12 -4.40
C ALA A 77 -4.11 1.77 -3.83
N VAL A 78 -4.78 2.77 -3.27
CA VAL A 78 -6.08 2.62 -2.61
C VAL A 78 -7.12 3.50 -3.26
N GLU A 79 -8.21 2.89 -3.70
CA GLU A 79 -9.38 3.60 -4.20
C GLU A 79 -10.27 3.96 -3.01
N LYS A 80 -10.51 5.26 -2.82
CA LYS A 80 -11.38 5.78 -1.77
C LYS A 80 -12.65 6.32 -2.43
N THR A 81 -13.73 5.56 -2.32
CA THR A 81 -15.03 5.97 -2.86
C THR A 81 -15.72 6.93 -1.90
N ALA A 82 -16.20 8.07 -2.40
CA ALA A 82 -16.96 9.01 -1.60
C ALA A 82 -18.25 8.34 -1.08
N GLY A 83 -18.34 8.16 0.23
CA GLY A 83 -19.45 7.45 0.89
C GLY A 83 -19.04 6.12 1.52
N GLU A 84 -17.88 5.57 1.18
CA GLU A 84 -17.36 4.36 1.84
C GLU A 84 -16.47 4.71 3.05
N PRO A 85 -16.64 4.02 4.19
CA PRO A 85 -15.82 4.25 5.37
C PRO A 85 -14.42 3.64 5.26
N PHE A 86 -14.18 2.82 4.24
CA PHE A 86 -12.89 2.17 3.99
C PHE A 86 -12.45 2.33 2.53
N GLY A 87 -11.14 2.37 2.31
CA GLY A 87 -10.55 2.32 0.98
C GLY A 87 -10.36 0.89 0.49
N VAL A 88 -10.36 0.68 -0.82
CA VAL A 88 -10.05 -0.61 -1.44
C VAL A 88 -8.63 -0.57 -2.00
N VAL A 89 -7.74 -1.42 -1.50
CA VAL A 89 -6.37 -1.54 -1.98
C VAL A 89 -6.36 -2.42 -3.22
N HIS A 90 -5.98 -1.83 -4.36
CA HIS A 90 -5.89 -2.51 -5.64
C HIS A 90 -4.54 -3.20 -5.84
N GLY A 91 -3.48 -2.63 -5.25
CA GLY A 91 -2.14 -3.19 -5.34
C GLY A 91 -1.16 -2.46 -4.43
N VAL A 92 0.00 -3.08 -4.26
CA VAL A 92 1.15 -2.49 -3.57
C VAL A 92 2.12 -1.92 -4.61
N PHE A 93 2.66 -0.75 -4.33
CA PHE A 93 3.72 -0.17 -5.15
C PHE A 93 5.02 -0.95 -4.91
N GLU A 94 5.76 -1.19 -5.98
CA GLU A 94 7.00 -1.95 -5.86
C GLU A 94 8.03 -1.15 -5.02
N ARG A 95 8.71 -1.84 -4.10
CA ARG A 95 9.55 -1.27 -3.04
C ARG A 95 10.79 -0.59 -3.62
N LYS A 96 10.92 0.74 -3.47
CA LYS A 96 12.12 1.50 -3.92
C LYS A 96 13.38 1.09 -3.16
N THR A 97 13.25 0.92 -1.85
CA THR A 97 14.31 0.47 -0.96
C THR A 97 13.68 -0.43 0.09
N GLY A 98 13.83 -1.73 -0.08
CA GLY A 98 13.56 -2.64 1.02
C GLY A 98 14.64 -2.45 2.07
N LEU A 99 14.46 -1.54 3.03
CA LEU A 99 15.17 -1.67 4.31
C LEU A 99 14.53 -2.85 5.04
N ARG A 100 14.82 -4.03 4.53
CA ARG A 100 14.61 -5.30 5.21
C ARG A 100 15.54 -5.25 6.41
N ARG A 101 15.08 -4.66 7.51
CA ARG A 101 15.55 -5.12 8.81
C ARG A 101 15.27 -6.61 8.77
N LYS A 102 16.35 -7.39 8.78
CA LYS A 102 16.35 -8.78 9.15
C LYS A 102 15.44 -8.89 10.38
N THR A 103 14.21 -9.34 10.20
CA THR A 103 13.52 -10.02 11.28
C THR A 103 14.47 -11.15 11.66
N ALA A 104 14.94 -11.14 12.90
CA ALA A 104 15.69 -12.25 13.43
C ALA A 104 14.75 -13.47 13.42
N GLY A 105 15.16 -14.54 12.73
CA GLY A 105 14.38 -15.77 12.49
C GLY A 105 13.62 -15.70 11.16
N ASP A 106 13.83 -16.56 10.17
CA ASP A 106 14.44 -17.88 10.17
C ASP A 106 14.87 -18.26 8.74
N SER A 107 16.01 -18.95 8.63
CA SER A 107 16.53 -19.89 7.60
C SER A 107 16.51 -19.49 6.11
N VAL A 108 17.66 -19.34 5.42
CA VAL A 108 18.43 -20.41 4.72
C VAL A 108 17.50 -21.37 3.97
N GLU A 109 17.52 -21.51 2.64
CA GLU A 109 18.47 -22.21 1.73
C GLU A 109 17.71 -22.34 0.37
N HIS A 110 18.25 -22.48 -0.84
CA HIS A 110 19.50 -23.02 -1.37
C HIS A 110 19.79 -22.35 -2.73
#